data_AF-A0A829R6S8-F1
#
_entry.id   AF-A0A829R6S8-F1
#
_cell.length_a   1.000
_cell.length_b   1.000
_cell.length_c   1.000
_cell.angle_alpha   90.00
_cell.angle_beta   90.00
_cell.angle_gamma   90.00
#
_symmetry.space_group_name_H-M   'P 1'
#
loop_
_entity.id
_entity.type
_entity.pdbx_description
1 polymer ?
#
loop_
_entity_poly.entity_id
_entity_poly.type
_entity_poly.pdbx_seq_one_letter_code
_entity_poly.pdbx_strand_id
1 'polypeptide(L)'
;MLIQIDRDSVAMGDDVDSHKISLHIDSSTTYFSLFKSLLKKGYIPSIQGNDVVWVLRYNGSDLLTYQTKEEKFFSRLAHDQERIVAYMKANQEKNICIVFRYYYSKMKRAFSIYRDHSGSKSQMRINDFLSEYRSYNIPSELEKTWEKKQRF
;
A
#
# COMPACT_ATOMS: atom_id res chain seq x y z
N MET A 1 -1.18 -1.56 22.93
CA MET A 1 -0.98 -0.17 22.47
C MET A 1 -2.08 0.18 21.49
N LEU A 2 -2.63 1.39 21.51
CA LEU A 2 -3.72 1.79 20.60
C LEU A 2 -3.14 2.42 19.32
N ILE A 3 -3.63 1.99 18.16
CA ILE A 3 -3.33 2.61 16.85
C ILE A 3 -4.63 2.99 16.15
N GLN A 4 -4.56 4.01 15.28
CA GLN A 4 -5.65 4.38 14.39
C GLN A 4 -5.37 3.83 12.99
N ILE A 5 -6.43 3.36 12.35
CA ILE A 5 -6.38 2.85 10.98
C ILE A 5 -7.47 3.55 10.19
N ASP A 6 -7.09 4.08 9.04
CA ASP A 6 -7.97 4.70 8.06
C ASP A 6 -7.85 3.94 6.73
N ARG A 7 -8.85 4.05 5.86
CA ARG A 7 -8.78 3.52 4.50
C ARG A 7 -9.52 4.39 3.50
N ASP A 8 -9.03 4.38 2.27
CA ASP A 8 -9.75 4.97 1.15
C ASP A 8 -11.08 4.25 0.93
N SER A 9 -12.05 5.01 0.43
CA SER A 9 -13.33 4.45 0.05
C SER A 9 -13.23 3.69 -1.28
N VAL A 10 -13.95 2.58 -1.39
CA VAL A 10 -14.15 1.84 -2.65
C VAL A 10 -15.50 2.22 -3.27
N ALA A 11 -15.72 1.88 -4.53
CA ALA A 11 -16.86 2.38 -5.34
C ALA A 11 -18.23 2.30 -4.63
N MET A 12 -19.12 3.24 -4.97
CA MET A 12 -20.43 3.42 -4.33
C MET A 12 -21.25 2.11 -4.32
N GLY A 13 -21.48 1.56 -3.13
CA GLY A 13 -22.33 0.36 -2.92
C GLY A 13 -21.64 -0.75 -2.12
N ASP A 14 -20.32 -0.92 -2.29
CA ASP A 14 -19.53 -1.97 -1.61
C ASP A 14 -18.90 -1.49 -0.29
N ASP A 15 -19.16 -0.24 0.08
CA ASP A 15 -18.41 0.47 1.14
C ASP A 15 -19.33 1.24 2.08
N VAL A 16 -19.91 0.52 3.04
CA VAL A 16 -20.91 1.06 3.97
C VAL A 16 -20.36 1.22 5.39
N ASP A 17 -19.22 0.59 5.68
CA ASP A 17 -18.62 0.55 7.01
C ASP A 17 -17.71 1.75 7.29
N SER A 18 -17.49 2.03 8.58
CA SER A 18 -16.56 3.07 9.00
C SER A 18 -15.16 2.81 8.44
N HIS A 19 -14.65 3.75 7.65
CA HIS A 19 -13.29 3.70 7.12
C HIS A 19 -12.22 3.97 8.18
N LYS A 20 -12.63 4.34 9.39
CA LYS A 20 -11.74 4.60 10.52
C LYS A 20 -12.04 3.67 11.67
N ILE A 21 -11.00 2.99 12.16
CA ILE A 21 -11.07 2.12 13.33
C ILE A 21 -9.87 2.36 14.26
N SER A 22 -10.07 2.07 15.54
CA SER A 22 -9.01 2.07 16.54
C SER A 22 -8.78 0.63 17.02
N LEU A 23 -7.52 0.18 17.02
CA LEU A 23 -7.17 -1.19 17.39
C LEU A 23 -6.10 -1.23 18.46
N HIS A 24 -6.29 -2.11 19.44
CA HIS A 24 -5.23 -2.47 20.37
C HIS A 24 -4.33 -3.54 19.73
N ILE A 25 -3.03 -3.23 19.65
CA ILE A 25 -2.00 -4.15 19.16
C ILE A 25 -1.01 -4.52 20.27
N ASP A 26 -0.43 -5.70 20.15
CA ASP A 26 0.65 -6.18 21.01
C ASP A 26 2.03 -5.72 20.50
N SER A 27 3.08 -5.94 21.30
CA SER A 27 4.45 -5.53 20.98
C SER A 27 5.11 -6.34 19.86
N SER A 28 4.59 -7.53 19.57
CA SER A 28 5.03 -8.41 18.48
C SER A 28 4.31 -8.17 17.17
N THR A 29 3.24 -7.36 17.15
CA THR A 29 2.42 -7.11 15.97
C THR A 29 3.26 -6.45 14.89
N THR A 30 3.30 -7.08 13.72
CA THR A 30 3.96 -6.55 12.53
C THR A 30 2.95 -5.86 11.61
N TYR A 31 3.42 -4.97 10.74
CA TYR A 31 2.57 -4.40 9.69
C TYR A 31 1.93 -5.49 8.82
N PHE A 32 2.66 -6.57 8.55
CA PHE A 32 2.18 -7.68 7.74
C PHE A 32 1.09 -8.50 8.44
N SER A 33 1.27 -8.83 9.73
CA SER A 33 0.25 -9.56 10.50
C SER A 33 -1.00 -8.70 10.70
N LEU A 34 -0.83 -7.38 10.90
CA LEU A 34 -1.94 -6.43 10.95
C LEU A 34 -2.72 -6.41 9.63
N PHE A 35 -2.05 -6.24 8.49
CA PHE A 35 -2.68 -6.24 7.17
C PHE A 35 -3.49 -7.53 6.95
N LYS A 36 -2.88 -8.68 7.19
CA LYS A 36 -3.56 -9.99 7.05
C LYS A 36 -4.76 -10.13 7.99
N SER A 37 -4.67 -9.64 9.22
CA SER A 37 -5.78 -9.65 10.17
C SER A 37 -6.95 -8.80 9.66
N LEU A 38 -6.68 -7.62 9.11
CA LEU A 38 -7.69 -6.74 8.54
C LEU A 38 -8.35 -7.33 7.28
N LEU A 39 -7.58 -8.00 6.41
CA LEU A 39 -8.12 -8.76 5.29
C LEU A 39 -9.08 -9.85 5.77
N LYS A 40 -8.68 -10.66 6.76
CA LYS A 40 -9.51 -11.76 7.30
C LYS A 40 -10.79 -11.26 7.98
N LYS A 41 -10.74 -10.08 8.60
CA LYS A 41 -11.90 -9.46 9.25
C LYS A 41 -12.85 -8.77 8.27
N GLY A 42 -12.54 -8.76 6.97
CA GLY A 42 -13.35 -8.07 5.96
C GLY A 42 -13.23 -6.55 6.00
N TYR A 43 -12.29 -5.99 6.77
CA TYR A 43 -12.09 -4.54 6.83
C TYR A 43 -11.58 -3.97 5.50
N ILE A 44 -10.76 -4.75 4.80
CA ILE A 44 -10.38 -4.47 3.42
C ILE A 44 -11.43 -5.18 2.54
N PRO A 45 -12.32 -4.43 1.87
CA PRO A 45 -13.43 -5.02 1.15
C PRO A 45 -12.94 -5.86 -0.04
N SER A 46 -13.62 -6.98 -0.28
CA SER A 46 -13.46 -7.77 -1.49
C SER A 46 -14.37 -7.19 -2.57
N ILE A 47 -13.80 -6.87 -3.73
CA ILE A 47 -14.52 -6.21 -4.84
C ILE A 47 -14.72 -7.23 -5.96
N GLN A 48 -15.84 -7.14 -6.68
CA GLN A 48 -16.12 -7.99 -7.84
C GLN A 48 -14.97 -7.93 -8.87
N GLY A 49 -14.50 -9.11 -9.30
CA GLY A 49 -13.32 -9.27 -10.17
C GLY A 49 -11.98 -9.20 -9.45
N ASN A 50 -11.92 -8.60 -8.26
CA ASN A 50 -10.81 -8.60 -7.31
C ASN A 50 -9.42 -8.30 -7.92
N ASP A 51 -9.35 -7.44 -8.95
CA ASP A 51 -8.11 -7.03 -9.63
C ASP A 51 -7.70 -5.59 -9.23
N VAL A 52 -7.54 -5.39 -7.93
CA VAL A 52 -7.25 -4.09 -7.33
C VAL A 52 -5.97 -4.15 -6.50
N VAL A 53 -5.51 -2.98 -6.06
CA VAL A 53 -4.30 -2.88 -5.25
C VAL A 53 -4.55 -2.05 -4.01
N TRP A 54 -4.18 -2.60 -2.86
CA TRP A 54 -4.22 -1.92 -1.57
C TRP A 54 -2.81 -1.60 -1.10
N VAL A 55 -2.60 -0.39 -0.60
CA VAL A 55 -1.29 0.06 -0.12
C VAL A 55 -1.42 0.53 1.32
N LEU A 56 -0.74 -0.15 2.25
CA LEU A 56 -0.59 0.31 3.62
C LEU A 56 0.47 1.41 3.65
N ARG A 57 0.07 2.59 4.12
CA ARG A 57 0.90 3.78 4.21
C ARG A 57 1.01 4.26 5.65
N TYR A 58 2.16 4.81 5.98
CA TYR A 58 2.42 5.50 7.24
C TYR A 58 3.26 6.74 6.97
N ASN A 59 2.87 7.87 7.57
CA ASN A 59 3.53 9.17 7.40
C ASN A 59 3.85 9.53 5.92
N GLY A 60 2.91 9.22 5.02
CA GLY A 60 3.05 9.46 3.58
C GLY A 60 3.89 8.42 2.81
N SER A 61 4.59 7.52 3.49
CA SER A 61 5.41 6.47 2.88
C SER A 61 4.63 5.17 2.70
N ASP A 62 4.90 4.47 1.60
CA ASP A 62 4.30 3.16 1.32
C ASP A 62 5.11 2.06 2.00
N LEU A 63 4.48 1.27 2.86
CA LEU A 63 5.13 0.21 3.62
C LEU A 63 4.88 -1.16 3.01
N LEU A 64 3.62 -1.47 2.73
CA LEU A 64 3.18 -2.73 2.14
C LEU A 64 2.22 -2.47 1.00
N THR A 65 2.38 -3.19 -0.11
CA THR A 65 1.38 -3.28 -1.16
C THR A 65 0.83 -4.70 -1.21
N TYR A 66 -0.47 -4.82 -1.43
CA TYR A 66 -1.16 -6.07 -1.69
C TYR A 66 -1.89 -6.01 -3.04
N GLN A 67 -1.52 -6.90 -3.96
CA GLN A 67 -2.26 -7.15 -5.20
C GLN A 67 -3.27 -8.27 -4.92
N THR A 68 -4.56 -7.94 -5.03
CA THR A 68 -5.62 -8.83 -4.54
C THR A 68 -5.80 -10.07 -5.42
N LYS A 69 -5.61 -9.95 -6.74
CA LYS A 69 -5.82 -11.06 -7.70
C LYS A 69 -4.73 -12.12 -7.63
N GLU A 70 -3.47 -11.70 -7.49
CA GLU A 70 -2.31 -12.59 -7.37
C GLU A 70 -2.01 -12.97 -5.90
N GLU A 71 -2.79 -12.43 -4.97
CA GLU A 71 -2.56 -12.51 -3.53
C GLU A 71 -1.12 -12.17 -3.11
N LYS A 72 -0.50 -11.23 -3.82
CA LYS A 72 0.93 -10.95 -3.73
C LYS A 72 1.22 -9.70 -2.91
N PHE A 73 2.17 -9.83 -1.99
CA PHE A 73 2.66 -8.71 -1.18
C PHE A 73 4.00 -8.19 -1.69
N PHE A 74 4.20 -6.88 -1.56
CA PHE A 74 5.47 -6.19 -1.73
C PHE A 74 5.75 -5.35 -0.49
N SER A 75 6.93 -5.50 0.09
CA SER A 75 7.33 -4.81 1.32
C SER A 75 8.48 -3.84 1.07
N ARG A 76 8.44 -2.69 1.76
CA ARG A 76 9.53 -1.70 1.87
C ARG A 76 10.03 -1.58 3.31
N LEU A 77 9.55 -2.45 4.19
CA LEU A 77 9.98 -2.47 5.57
C LEU A 77 11.38 -3.07 5.63
N ALA A 78 12.31 -2.34 6.25
CA ALA A 78 13.54 -2.93 6.73
C ALA A 78 13.23 -3.95 7.84
N HIS A 79 14.12 -4.93 8.03
CA HIS A 79 13.91 -6.07 8.94
C HIS A 79 13.64 -5.63 10.40
N ASP A 80 14.17 -4.49 10.83
CA ASP A 80 13.96 -3.90 12.16
C ASP A 80 12.66 -3.09 12.27
N GLN A 81 12.08 -2.67 11.14
CA GLN A 81 10.87 -1.85 11.06
C GLN A 81 9.58 -2.65 10.92
N GLU A 82 9.65 -3.98 10.85
CA GLU A 82 8.46 -4.81 10.67
C GLU A 82 7.47 -4.70 11.83
N ARG A 83 7.97 -4.52 13.06
CA ARG A 83 7.16 -4.41 14.28
C ARG A 83 6.74 -2.98 14.53
N ILE A 84 5.43 -2.75 14.58
CA ILE A 84 4.83 -1.41 14.71
C ILE A 84 5.28 -0.73 16.00
N VAL A 85 5.26 -1.45 17.12
CA VAL A 85 5.66 -0.91 18.43
C VAL A 85 7.16 -0.60 18.49
N ALA A 86 8.01 -1.41 17.86
CA ALA A 86 9.45 -1.15 17.82
C ALA A 86 9.75 0.10 17.00
N TYR A 87 9.11 0.22 15.83
CA TYR A 87 9.19 1.40 14.99
C TYR A 87 8.76 2.68 15.73
N MET A 88 7.66 2.65 16.48
CA MET A 88 7.21 3.81 17.27
C MET A 88 8.24 4.23 18.31
N LYS A 89 8.79 3.27 19.07
CA LYS A 89 9.77 3.57 20.11
C LYS A 89 11.03 4.21 19.51
N ALA A 90 11.51 3.68 18.38
CA ALA A 90 12.68 4.22 17.70
C ALA A 90 12.47 5.66 17.22
N ASN A 91 11.24 6.00 16.80
CA ASN A 91 10.90 7.31 16.24
C ASN A 91 10.19 8.25 17.24
N GLN A 92 10.07 7.86 18.51
CA GLN A 92 9.34 8.60 19.57
C GLN A 92 7.89 8.97 19.21
N GLU A 93 7.26 8.16 18.35
CA GLU A 93 5.91 8.41 17.86
C GLU A 93 4.88 8.08 18.94
N LYS A 94 3.96 9.02 19.19
CA LYS A 94 2.92 8.86 20.23
C LYS A 94 1.58 8.40 19.67
N ASN A 95 1.30 8.72 18.41
CA ASN A 95 0.05 8.38 17.73
C ASN A 95 0.36 7.84 16.33
N ILE A 96 0.13 6.55 16.11
CA ILE A 96 0.21 5.98 14.77
C ILE A 96 -1.16 6.05 14.10
N CYS A 97 -1.17 6.65 12.91
CA CYS A 97 -2.26 6.57 11.96
C CYS A 97 -1.77 5.84 10.70
N ILE A 98 -2.29 4.63 10.49
CA ILE A 98 -2.03 3.82 9.29
C ILE A 98 -3.14 4.09 8.30
N VAL A 99 -2.80 4.34 7.03
CA VAL A 99 -3.79 4.59 5.98
C VAL A 99 -3.68 3.51 4.91
N PHE A 100 -4.80 2.87 4.57
CA PHE A 100 -4.89 1.97 3.44
C PHE A 100 -5.37 2.72 2.20
N ARG A 101 -4.48 2.90 1.23
CA ARG A 101 -4.79 3.55 -0.03
C ARG A 101 -5.33 2.55 -1.05
N TYR A 102 -6.40 2.92 -1.73
CA TYR A 102 -7.06 2.09 -2.74
C TYR A 102 -6.65 2.50 -4.15
N TYR A 103 -6.26 1.52 -4.95
CA TYR A 103 -6.10 1.67 -6.39
C TYR A 103 -7.02 0.69 -7.10
N TYR A 104 -8.00 1.23 -7.81
CA TYR A 104 -9.00 0.46 -8.54
C TYR A 104 -8.44 -0.39 -9.70
N SER A 105 -7.15 -0.23 -10.04
CA SER A 105 -6.48 -1.09 -11.00
C SER A 105 -4.96 -1.09 -10.80
N LYS A 106 -4.33 -2.19 -11.22
CA LYS A 106 -2.87 -2.31 -11.35
C LYS A 106 -2.25 -1.17 -12.14
N MET A 107 -2.87 -0.77 -13.26
CA MET A 107 -2.34 0.27 -14.14
C MET A 107 -2.33 1.64 -13.45
N LYS A 108 -3.31 1.95 -12.60
CA LYS A 108 -3.28 3.19 -11.81
C LYS A 108 -2.18 3.17 -10.77
N ARG A 109 -1.96 2.04 -10.10
CA ARG A 109 -0.86 1.92 -9.14
C ARG A 109 0.50 2.02 -9.84
N ALA A 110 0.67 1.29 -10.95
CA ALA A 110 1.85 1.38 -11.79
C ALA A 110 2.17 2.83 -12.21
N PHE A 111 1.16 3.56 -12.69
CA PHE A 111 1.33 4.96 -13.06
C PHE A 111 1.72 5.86 -11.88
N SER A 112 1.17 5.62 -10.68
CA SER A 112 1.60 6.34 -9.48
C SER A 112 3.08 6.11 -9.21
N ILE A 113 3.54 4.86 -9.17
CA ILE A 113 4.96 4.52 -8.96
C ILE A 113 5.82 5.16 -10.04
N TYR A 114 5.40 5.09 -11.30
CA TYR A 114 6.07 5.72 -12.43
C TYR A 114 6.26 7.22 -12.19
N ARG A 115 5.18 7.93 -11.83
CA ARG A 115 5.22 9.37 -11.58
C ARG A 115 6.09 9.71 -10.38
N ASP A 116 5.95 8.98 -9.28
CA ASP A 116 6.65 9.27 -8.02
C ASP A 116 8.18 9.04 -8.15
N HIS A 117 8.62 8.31 -9.19
CA HIS A 117 10.04 8.07 -9.52
C HIS A 117 10.44 8.60 -10.90
N SER A 118 9.66 9.50 -11.50
CA SER A 118 9.93 10.09 -12.83
C SER A 118 10.32 9.07 -13.91
N GLY A 119 9.70 7.89 -13.87
CA GLY A 119 9.97 6.76 -14.76
C GLY A 119 11.29 5.99 -14.53
N SER A 120 12.17 6.48 -13.65
CA SER A 120 13.51 5.93 -13.42
C SER A 120 13.48 4.56 -12.74
N LYS A 121 13.84 3.52 -13.48
CA LYS A 121 13.95 2.15 -12.95
C LYS A 121 15.06 2.01 -11.89
N SER A 122 16.12 2.81 -12.00
CA SER A 122 17.19 2.84 -11.01
C SER A 122 16.70 3.40 -9.68
N GLN A 123 15.94 4.51 -9.70
CA GLN A 123 15.33 5.06 -8.48
C GLN A 123 14.31 4.10 -7.88
N MET A 124 13.45 3.50 -8.71
CA MET A 124 12.51 2.47 -8.25
C MET A 124 13.22 1.28 -7.60
N ARG A 125 14.42 0.92 -8.07
CA ARG A 125 15.21 -0.18 -7.47
C ARG A 125 15.75 0.22 -6.11
N ILE A 126 16.30 1.42 -6.00
CA ILE A 126 16.87 1.95 -4.74
C ILE A 126 15.79 2.07 -3.66
N ASN A 127 14.55 2.37 -4.06
CA ASN A 127 13.41 2.56 -3.15
C ASN A 127 12.49 1.33 -3.03
N ASP A 128 12.90 0.14 -3.49
CA ASP A 128 12.12 -1.11 -3.39
C ASP A 128 10.71 -1.08 -4.05
N PHE A 129 10.58 -0.33 -5.14
CA PHE A 129 9.39 -0.32 -6.00
C PHE A 129 9.57 -1.11 -7.30
N LEU A 130 10.80 -1.40 -7.74
CA LEU A 130 11.03 -2.00 -9.06
C LEU A 130 10.39 -3.39 -9.21
N SER A 131 10.41 -4.21 -8.15
CA SER A 131 9.80 -5.55 -8.15
C SER A 131 8.28 -5.49 -8.29
N GLU A 132 7.62 -4.59 -7.53
CA GLU A 132 6.19 -4.31 -7.67
C GLU A 132 5.88 -3.76 -9.05
N TYR A 133 6.61 -2.75 -9.51
CA TYR A 133 6.38 -2.12 -10.80
C TYR A 133 6.43 -3.12 -11.96
N ARG A 134 7.44 -3.99 -11.97
CA ARG A 134 7.60 -5.03 -13.00
C ARG A 134 6.47 -6.06 -12.97
N SER A 135 5.92 -6.37 -11.80
CA SER A 135 4.83 -7.34 -11.69
C SER A 135 3.53 -6.91 -12.38
N TYR A 136 3.38 -5.60 -12.68
CA TYR A 136 2.23 -5.09 -13.41
C TYR A 136 2.27 -5.35 -14.91
N ASN A 137 3.37 -5.87 -15.46
CA ASN A 137 3.53 -6.23 -16.88
C ASN A 137 3.05 -5.11 -17.83
N ILE A 138 3.51 -3.87 -17.55
CA ILE A 138 3.06 -2.67 -18.26
C ILE A 138 3.54 -2.73 -19.71
N PRO A 139 2.65 -2.59 -20.70
CA PRO A 139 3.05 -2.58 -22.11
C PRO A 139 3.99 -1.41 -22.40
N SER A 140 5.07 -1.65 -23.16
CA SER A 140 6.06 -0.61 -23.49
C SER A 140 5.44 0.59 -24.20
N GLU A 141 4.43 0.38 -25.05
CA GLU A 141 3.71 1.48 -25.71
C GLU A 141 2.96 2.36 -24.71
N LEU A 142 2.34 1.77 -23.68
CA LEU A 142 1.67 2.53 -22.63
C LEU A 142 2.68 3.36 -21.82
N GLU A 143 3.82 2.77 -21.47
CA GLU A 143 4.88 3.47 -20.73
C GLU A 143 5.44 4.66 -21.51
N LYS A 144 5.62 4.53 -22.84
CA LYS A 144 5.97 5.66 -23.72
C LYS A 144 4.92 6.78 -23.69
N THR A 145 3.62 6.45 -23.57
CA THR A 145 2.59 7.50 -23.43
C THR A 145 2.69 8.26 -22.12
N TRP A 146 3.13 7.62 -21.03
CA TRP A 146 3.33 8.28 -19.74
C TRP A 146 4.51 9.24 -19.78
N GLU A 147 5.60 8.84 -20.43
CA GLU A 147 6.77 9.70 -20.63
C GLU A 147 6.39 10.99 -21.39
N LYS A 148 5.62 10.87 -22.48
CA LYS A 148 5.15 12.02 -23.26
C LYS A 148 4.30 12.99 -22.45
N LYS A 149 3.49 12.48 -21.51
CA LYS A 149 2.61 13.30 -20.64
C LYS A 149 3.35 14.03 -19.53
N GLN A 150 4.59 13.66 -19.20
CA GLN A 150 5.41 14.35 -18.18
C GLN A 150 6.28 15.47 -18.76
N ARG A 151 6.32 15.64 -20.09
CA ARG A 151 7.12 16.66 -20.78
C ARG A 151 6.34 17.96 -21.09
N PHE A 152 5.10 18.07 -20.61
CA PHE A 152 4.22 19.24 -20.70
C PHE A 152 3.73 19.60 -19.31
#